data_AF-A0ABD5YWP8-F1
#
_entry.id   AF-A0ABD5YWP8-F1
#
_cell.length_a   1.000
_cell.length_b   1.000
_cell.length_c   1.000
_cell.angle_alpha   90.00
_cell.angle_beta   90.00
_cell.angle_gamma   90.00
#
_symmetry.space_group_name_H-M   'P 1'
#
loop_
_entity.id
_entity.type
_entity.pdbx_description
1 polymer ?
#
loop_
_entity_poly.entity_id
_entity_poly.type
_entity_poly.pdbx_seq_one_letter_code
_entity_poly.pdbx_strand_id
1 'polypeptide(L)'
;MDYEAENFINVIESEFDGSVDLVFDTVGGETLVESTEITKPHGQMVTILEPEGAWGTAYQKNLGVQMLFLERARRPLDALRRLVDRGQLDPVIDSVLSLEEVAEAHDMVEGGGLTGKVVLDVVGS
;
A
#
# COMPACT_ATOMS: atom_id res chain seq x y z
N MET A 1 -10.68 -9.44 -3.27
CA MET A 1 -11.10 -9.23 -1.88
C MET A 1 -11.68 -7.84 -1.78
N ASP A 2 -12.95 -7.74 -1.43
CA ASP A 2 -13.60 -6.47 -1.10
C ASP A 2 -13.48 -6.28 0.42
N TYR A 3 -12.55 -5.42 0.85
CA TYR A 3 -12.26 -5.20 2.27
C TYR A 3 -13.33 -4.38 2.99
N GLU A 4 -14.27 -3.77 2.25
CA GLU A 4 -15.42 -3.08 2.84
C GLU A 4 -16.56 -4.07 3.14
N ALA A 5 -16.63 -5.16 2.37
CA ALA A 5 -17.63 -6.21 2.54
C ALA A 5 -17.20 -7.33 3.50
N GLU A 6 -15.90 -7.65 3.57
CA GLU A 6 -15.37 -8.79 4.31
C GLU A 6 -14.12 -8.44 5.12
N ASN A 7 -14.01 -9.03 6.32
CA ASN A 7 -12.81 -8.87 7.14
C ASN A 7 -11.64 -9.66 6.51
N PHE A 8 -10.54 -8.97 6.22
CA PHE A 8 -9.36 -9.55 5.57
C PHE A 8 -8.75 -10.74 6.33
N ILE A 9 -8.86 -10.79 7.66
CA ILE A 9 -8.38 -11.91 8.48
C ILE A 9 -9.13 -13.19 8.09
N ASN A 10 -10.46 -13.13 7.99
CA ASN A 10 -11.28 -14.29 7.62
C ASN A 10 -10.92 -14.81 6.22
N VAL A 11 -10.64 -13.89 5.29
CA VAL A 11 -10.19 -14.24 3.93
C VAL A 11 -8.85 -14.97 3.99
N ILE A 12 -7.89 -14.45 4.75
CA ILE A 12 -6.58 -15.08 4.92
C ILE A 12 -6.69 -16.45 5.62
N GLU A 13 -7.56 -16.58 6.62
CA GLU A 13 -7.81 -17.85 7.30
C GLU A 13 -8.38 -18.91 6.36
N SER A 14 -9.32 -18.52 5.50
CA SER A 14 -9.98 -19.44 4.57
C SER A 14 -9.14 -19.79 3.34
N GLU A 15 -8.33 -18.85 2.84
CA GLU A 15 -7.61 -19.00 1.56
C GLU A 15 -6.11 -19.33 1.73
N PHE A 16 -5.49 -19.03 2.88
CA PHE A 16 -4.02 -19.05 3.04
C PHE A 16 -3.51 -19.84 4.27
N ASP A 17 -4.13 -20.98 4.60
CA ASP A 17 -3.72 -21.83 5.74
C ASP A 17 -3.56 -21.02 7.05
N GLY A 18 -4.41 -20.01 7.25
CA GLY A 18 -4.39 -19.17 8.44
C GLY A 18 -3.42 -17.99 8.43
N SER A 19 -2.43 -17.92 7.52
CA SER A 19 -1.34 -16.94 7.69
C SER A 19 -0.47 -16.67 6.47
N VAL A 20 0.23 -15.52 6.49
CA VAL A 20 1.14 -15.07 5.43
C VAL A 20 2.58 -14.87 5.93
N ASP A 21 3.54 -15.00 5.00
CA ASP A 21 4.96 -14.80 5.27
C ASP A 21 5.38 -13.32 5.29
N LEU A 22 4.64 -12.47 4.55
CA LEU A 22 4.91 -11.03 4.40
C LEU A 22 3.61 -10.23 4.38
N VAL A 23 3.56 -9.16 5.17
CA VAL A 23 2.53 -8.11 5.09
C VAL A 23 3.17 -6.84 4.50
N PHE A 24 2.52 -6.26 3.50
CA PHE A 24 2.86 -4.93 2.97
C PHE A 24 1.67 -3.99 3.21
N ASP A 25 1.87 -3.00 4.08
CA ASP A 25 0.80 -2.15 4.61
C ASP A 25 0.85 -0.72 4.06
N THR A 26 -0.33 -0.26 3.66
CA THR A 26 -0.59 1.11 3.20
C THR A 26 -1.83 1.72 3.88
N VAL A 27 -2.40 1.03 4.88
CA VAL A 27 -3.63 1.43 5.60
C VAL A 27 -3.29 1.92 7.01
N GLY A 28 -2.37 1.25 7.69
CA GLY A 28 -1.88 1.65 9.01
C GLY A 28 -2.88 1.43 10.12
N GLY A 29 -2.69 2.13 11.24
CA GLY A 29 -3.62 2.10 12.38
C GLY A 29 -3.88 0.70 12.94
N GLU A 30 -5.15 0.44 13.28
CA GLU A 30 -5.59 -0.85 13.83
C GLU A 30 -5.39 -2.00 12.83
N THR A 31 -5.62 -1.78 11.54
CA THR A 31 -5.42 -2.80 10.49
C THR A 31 -3.98 -3.31 10.46
N LEU A 32 -2.99 -2.44 10.65
CA LEU A 32 -1.59 -2.83 10.72
C LEU A 32 -1.29 -3.68 11.98
N VAL A 33 -1.88 -3.34 13.13
CA VAL A 33 -1.71 -4.11 14.37
C VAL A 33 -2.39 -5.48 14.26
N GLU A 34 -3.62 -5.53 13.76
CA GLU A 34 -4.36 -6.77 13.50
C GLU A 34 -3.63 -7.69 12.54
N SER A 35 -2.90 -7.13 11.56
CA SER A 35 -2.09 -7.89 10.61
C SER A 35 -0.98 -8.72 11.29
N THR A 36 -0.60 -8.41 12.53
CA THR A 36 0.34 -9.23 13.31
C THR A 36 -0.23 -10.61 13.65
N GLU A 37 -1.56 -10.76 13.74
CA GLU A 37 -2.23 -12.03 14.03
C GLU A 37 -2.20 -13.00 12.85
N ILE A 38 -2.25 -12.48 11.62
CA ILE A 38 -2.17 -13.29 10.39
C ILE A 38 -0.75 -13.43 9.83
N THR A 39 0.25 -12.78 10.45
CA THR A 39 1.65 -12.97 10.05
C THR A 39 2.24 -14.21 10.74
N LYS A 40 2.92 -15.07 9.98
CA LYS A 40 3.60 -16.26 10.50
C LYS A 40 4.72 -15.89 11.50
N PRO A 41 5.03 -16.76 12.47
CA PRO A 41 6.25 -16.61 13.27
C PRO A 41 7.49 -16.40 12.39
N HIS A 42 8.33 -15.44 12.74
CA HIS A 42 9.49 -15.00 11.96
C HIS A 42 9.18 -14.34 10.60
N GLY A 43 7.91 -14.07 10.30
CA GLY A 43 7.47 -13.34 9.11
C GLY A 43 7.88 -11.87 9.12
N GLN A 44 7.62 -11.20 8.00
CA GLN A 44 8.01 -9.81 7.78
C GLN A 44 6.78 -8.91 7.62
N MET A 45 6.90 -7.68 8.10
CA MET A 45 5.91 -6.62 7.91
C MET A 45 6.63 -5.37 7.42
N VAL A 46 6.12 -4.78 6.36
CA VAL A 46 6.66 -3.55 5.76
C VAL A 46 5.52 -2.55 5.67
N THR A 47 5.66 -1.38 6.28
CA THR A 47 4.65 -0.31 6.23
C THR A 47 5.27 1.02 5.77
N ILE A 48 4.47 1.85 5.10
CA ILE A 48 4.81 3.26 4.80
C ILE A 48 4.18 4.24 5.81
N LEU A 49 3.44 3.72 6.79
CA LEU A 49 2.74 4.49 7.82
C LEU A 49 3.38 4.25 9.19
N GLU A 50 3.15 5.17 10.12
CA GLU A 50 3.74 5.10 11.45
C GLU A 50 3.14 3.94 12.26
N PRO A 51 3.95 3.03 12.81
CA PRO A 51 3.47 1.97 13.69
C PRO A 51 2.98 2.53 15.03
N GLU A 52 1.69 2.42 15.31
CA GLU A 52 1.07 2.84 16.57
C GLU A 52 0.31 1.66 17.22
N GLY A 53 -0.06 1.78 18.50
CA GLY A 53 -0.88 0.76 19.18
C GLY A 53 -0.11 -0.38 19.86
N ALA A 54 -0.76 -1.55 20.00
CA ALA A 54 -0.30 -2.65 20.84
C ALA A 54 0.40 -3.78 20.05
N TRP A 55 1.73 -3.74 20.01
CA TRP A 55 2.56 -4.64 19.19
C TRP A 55 2.97 -5.96 19.87
N GLY A 56 2.29 -6.36 20.94
CA GLY A 56 2.66 -7.53 21.76
C GLY A 56 2.81 -8.82 20.94
N THR A 57 1.87 -9.07 20.01
CA THR A 57 1.89 -10.24 19.13
C THR A 57 3.10 -10.26 18.20
N ALA A 58 3.51 -9.10 17.67
CA ALA A 58 4.69 -9.02 16.81
C ALA A 58 5.97 -9.45 17.54
N TYR A 59 6.12 -9.05 18.81
CA TYR A 59 7.23 -9.51 19.65
C TYR A 59 7.15 -11.01 19.93
N GLN A 60 5.98 -11.54 20.29
CA GLN A 60 5.79 -12.96 20.59
C GLN A 60 6.11 -13.86 19.39
N LYS A 61 5.75 -13.41 18.19
CA LYS A 61 6.01 -14.12 16.93
C LYS A 61 7.38 -13.81 16.32
N ASN A 62 8.19 -12.96 16.96
CA ASN A 62 9.49 -12.52 16.47
C ASN A 62 9.42 -11.98 15.03
N LEU A 63 8.47 -11.10 14.77
CA LEU A 63 8.26 -10.50 13.44
C LEU A 63 9.34 -9.46 13.14
N GLY A 64 9.80 -9.44 11.88
CA GLY A 64 10.58 -8.32 11.37
C GLY A 64 9.65 -7.21 10.93
N VAL A 65 9.70 -6.05 11.57
CA VAL A 65 8.86 -4.89 11.23
C VAL A 65 9.75 -3.78 10.69
N GLN A 66 9.51 -3.36 9.45
CA GLN A 66 10.24 -2.28 8.79
C GLN A 66 9.29 -1.16 8.37
N MET A 67 9.56 0.05 8.85
CA MET A 67 8.93 1.25 8.33
C MET A 67 9.78 1.83 7.19
N LEU A 68 9.16 2.05 6.04
CA LEU A 68 9.79 2.68 4.89
C LEU A 68 9.42 4.16 4.85
N PHE A 69 10.43 5.01 4.98
CA PHE A 69 10.32 6.41 4.63
C PHE A 69 10.78 6.64 3.20
N LEU A 70 10.13 7.59 2.53
CA LEU A 70 10.43 7.89 1.14
C LEU A 70 11.80 8.58 1.02
N GLU A 71 12.82 7.82 0.70
CA GLU A 71 14.11 8.37 0.30
C GLU A 71 14.07 8.79 -1.18
N ARG A 72 14.28 10.08 -1.45
CA ARG A 72 14.45 10.57 -2.82
C ARG A 72 15.79 10.09 -3.37
N ALA A 73 15.80 8.88 -3.92
CA ALA A 73 17.00 8.25 -4.46
C ALA A 73 16.85 7.96 -5.97
N ARG A 74 17.93 8.16 -6.73
CA ARG A 74 17.97 7.86 -8.17
C ARG A 74 17.86 6.37 -8.46
N ARG A 75 18.50 5.53 -7.62
CA ARG A 75 18.62 4.09 -7.85
C ARG A 75 17.26 3.36 -7.89
N PRO A 76 16.30 3.59 -6.97
CA PRO A 76 14.95 3.04 -7.08
C PRO A 76 14.22 3.49 -8.36
N LEU A 77 14.31 4.77 -8.73
CA LEU A 77 13.68 5.29 -9.96
C LEU A 77 14.26 4.64 -11.22
N ASP A 78 15.57 4.42 -11.26
CA ASP A 78 16.22 3.70 -12.37
C ASP A 78 15.75 2.24 -12.45
N ALA A 79 15.44 1.61 -11.31
CA ALA A 79 14.89 0.26 -11.28
C ALA A 79 13.44 0.24 -11.81
N LEU A 80 12.60 1.18 -11.36
CA LEU A 80 11.23 1.32 -11.86
C LEU A 80 11.22 1.58 -13.37
N ARG A 81 12.07 2.49 -13.86
CA ARG A 81 12.22 2.76 -15.29
C ARG A 81 12.54 1.49 -16.08
N ARG A 82 13.47 0.66 -15.60
CA ARG A 82 13.80 -0.60 -16.28
C ARG A 82 12.62 -1.57 -16.34
N LEU A 83 11.74 -1.57 -15.34
CA LEU A 83 10.54 -2.41 -15.35
C LEU A 83 9.53 -1.88 -16.37
N VAL A 84 9.33 -0.56 -16.44
CA VAL A 84 8.47 0.09 -17.45
C VAL A 84 8.99 -0.16 -18.86
N ASP A 85 10.28 0.07 -19.11
CA ASP A 85 10.92 -0.13 -20.42
C ASP A 85 10.81 -1.60 -20.90
N ARG A 86 10.66 -2.55 -19.98
CA ARG A 86 10.48 -3.99 -20.27
C ARG A 86 9.01 -4.43 -20.33
N GLY A 87 8.06 -3.53 -20.12
CA GLY A 87 6.63 -3.87 -20.03
C GLY A 87 6.28 -4.73 -18.82
N GLN A 88 7.10 -4.73 -17.77
CA GLN A 88 6.87 -5.49 -16.53
C GLN A 88 6.17 -4.66 -15.45
N LEU A 89 6.04 -3.36 -15.67
CA LEU A 89 5.32 -2.43 -14.82
C LEU A 89 4.58 -1.45 -15.72
N ASP A 90 3.25 -1.42 -15.61
CA ASP A 90 2.39 -0.49 -16.32
C ASP A 90 1.73 0.44 -15.30
N PRO A 91 2.03 1.76 -15.31
CA PRO A 91 1.36 2.71 -14.44
C PRO A 91 -0.13 2.82 -14.77
N VAL A 92 -0.98 2.54 -13.80
CA VAL A 92 -2.43 2.75 -13.95
C VAL A 92 -2.74 4.21 -13.68
N ILE A 93 -3.24 4.91 -14.71
CA ILE A 93 -3.76 6.28 -14.60
C ILE A 93 -5.27 6.17 -14.51
N ASP A 94 -5.83 6.72 -13.44
CA ASP A 94 -7.27 6.80 -13.24
C ASP A 94 -7.84 7.92 -14.11
N SER A 95 -7.27 9.12 -13.96
CA SER A 95 -7.77 10.35 -14.57
C SER A 95 -6.62 11.30 -14.90
N VAL A 96 -6.78 12.06 -15.98
CA VAL A 96 -5.91 13.20 -16.34
C VAL A 96 -6.77 14.45 -16.38
N LEU A 97 -6.46 15.42 -15.54
CA LEU A 97 -7.16 16.71 -15.45
C LEU A 97 -6.22 17.86 -15.80
N SER A 98 -6.75 19.01 -16.18
CA SER A 98 -5.94 20.21 -16.35
C SER A 98 -5.52 20.79 -15.00
N LEU A 99 -4.48 21.64 -14.99
CA LEU A 99 -4.07 22.31 -13.76
C LEU A 99 -5.18 23.19 -13.16
N GLU A 100 -6.07 23.75 -13.98
CA GLU A 100 -7.23 24.54 -13.54
C GLU A 100 -8.23 23.71 -12.73
N GLU A 101 -8.26 22.40 -12.93
CA GLU A 101 -9.16 21.44 -12.28
C GLU A 101 -8.56 20.85 -10.99
N VAL A 102 -7.47 21.43 -10.46
CA VAL A 102 -6.76 20.91 -9.27
C VAL A 102 -7.66 20.72 -8.04
N ALA A 103 -8.65 21.58 -7.84
CA ALA A 103 -9.59 21.45 -6.72
C ALA A 103 -10.45 20.18 -6.85
N GLU A 104 -10.99 19.92 -8.05
CA GLU A 104 -11.74 18.70 -8.35
C GLU A 104 -10.86 17.46 -8.22
N ALA A 105 -9.61 17.53 -8.70
CA ALA A 105 -8.65 16.45 -8.52
C ALA A 105 -8.42 16.09 -7.03
N HIS A 106 -8.40 17.07 -6.14
CA HIS A 106 -8.32 16.83 -4.69
C HIS A 106 -9.60 16.22 -4.15
N ASP A 107 -10.77 16.75 -4.50
CA ASP A 107 -12.07 16.20 -4.08
C ASP A 107 -12.22 14.73 -4.50
N MET A 108 -11.77 14.38 -5.72
CA MET A 108 -11.74 12.99 -6.20
C MET A 108 -10.85 12.09 -5.35
N VAL A 109 -9.62 12.53 -5.03
CA VAL A 109 -8.68 11.74 -4.23
C VAL A 109 -9.19 11.56 -2.80
N GLU A 110 -9.76 12.61 -2.20
CA GLU A 110 -10.35 12.56 -0.86
C GLU A 110 -11.62 11.71 -0.82
N GLY A 111 -12.40 11.69 -1.91
CA GLY A 111 -13.60 10.85 -2.06
C GLY A 111 -13.32 9.36 -2.14
N GLY A 112 -12.08 8.95 -2.44
CA GLY A 112 -11.69 7.55 -2.57
C GLY A 112 -12.27 6.85 -3.81
N GLY A 113 -12.15 5.52 -3.88
CA GLY A 113 -12.70 4.71 -4.98
C GLY A 113 -11.94 4.79 -6.32
N LEU A 114 -10.87 5.56 -6.39
CA LEU A 114 -10.04 5.70 -7.59
C LEU A 114 -9.18 4.45 -7.83
N THR A 115 -9.04 4.08 -9.10
CA THR A 115 -8.16 3.00 -9.55
C THR A 115 -6.98 3.57 -10.31
N GLY A 116 -5.90 3.88 -9.59
CA GLY A 116 -4.65 4.37 -10.17
C GLY A 116 -4.28 5.77 -9.70
N LYS A 117 -3.53 6.50 -10.52
CA LYS A 117 -3.08 7.87 -10.23
C LYS A 117 -3.95 8.91 -10.93
N VAL A 118 -4.25 9.99 -10.21
CA VAL A 118 -4.75 11.25 -10.79
C VAL A 118 -3.54 12.07 -11.23
N VAL A 119 -3.53 12.50 -12.50
CA VAL A 119 -2.44 13.26 -13.11
C VAL A 119 -2.95 14.63 -13.51
N LEU A 120 -2.16 15.67 -13.23
CA LEU A 120 -2.42 17.03 -13.72
C LEU A 120 -1.57 17.31 -14.97
N ASP A 121 -2.23 17.64 -16.08
CA ASP A 121 -1.58 18.21 -17.25
C ASP A 121 -1.37 19.72 -17.04
N VAL A 122 -0.09 20.10 -17.04
CA VAL A 122 0.36 21.47 -16.77
C VAL A 122 0.78 22.22 -18.03
N VAL A 123 0.76 21.56 -19.20
CA VAL A 123 1.25 22.16 -20.46
C VAL A 123 0.10 22.81 -21.24
N GLY A 124 -1.15 22.45 -20.96
CA GLY A 124 -2.33 22.94 -21.68
C GLY A 124 -2.33 22.41 -23.11
N SER A 125 -3.31 21.57 -23.44
CA SER A 125 -3.55 21.13 -24.82
C SER A 125 -4.16 22.22 -25.68
#